data_AF-A0A379W3Y5-F1
#
_entry.id   AF-A0A379W3Y5-F1
#
_cell.length_a   1.000
_cell.length_b   1.000
_cell.length_c   1.000
_cell.angle_alpha   90.00
_cell.angle_beta   90.00
_cell.angle_gamma   90.00
#
_symmetry.space_group_name_H-M   'P 1'
#
loop_
_entity.id
_entity.type
_entity.pdbx_description
1 polymer ?
#
loop_
_entity_poly.entity_id
_entity_poly.type
_entity_poly.pdbx_seq_one_letter_code
_entity_poly.pdbx_strand_id
1 'polypeptide(L)' 'MSPTGKQNSFASRAYASWALAEKGTDQPRSLAAAFYEPINGTDQLNAAVKRITALHENMNEVYATGDGVQKL' A
#
# COMPACT_ATOMS: atom_id res chain seq x y z
N MET A 1 -8.10 -0.67 12.99
CA MET A 1 -8.55 0.12 14.17
C MET A 1 -7.91 1.50 14.08
N SER A 2 -8.68 2.59 14.26
CA SER A 2 -8.13 3.96 14.31
C SER A 2 -7.57 4.27 15.71
N PRO A 3 -6.40 4.95 15.85
CA PRO A 3 -5.85 5.34 17.15
C PRO A 3 -6.80 6.22 17.98
N THR A 4 -6.83 6.05 19.30
CA THR A 4 -7.79 6.71 20.21
C THR A 4 -7.44 8.13 20.64
N GLY A 5 -6.26 8.65 20.27
CA GLY A 5 -5.79 9.98 20.66
C GLY A 5 -6.66 11.12 20.11
N LYS A 6 -7.12 12.03 20.99
CA LYS A 6 -7.93 13.23 20.66
C LYS A 6 -9.14 12.98 19.73
N GLN A 7 -9.70 11.77 19.70
CA GLN A 7 -10.89 11.48 18.88
C GLN A 7 -12.09 12.38 19.22
N ASN A 8 -12.27 12.75 20.49
CA ASN A 8 -13.36 13.65 20.92
C ASN A 8 -13.21 15.09 20.40
N SER A 9 -12.01 15.49 19.99
CA SER A 9 -11.74 16.86 19.52
C SER A 9 -11.62 16.97 18.00
N PHE A 10 -11.23 15.89 17.31
CA PHE A 10 -11.02 15.88 15.85
C PHE A 10 -11.90 14.87 15.09
N ALA A 11 -12.74 14.10 15.80
CA ALA A 11 -13.66 13.10 15.25
C ALA A 11 -13.00 12.11 14.27
N SER A 12 -11.72 11.76 14.46
CA SER A 12 -10.97 10.91 13.53
C SER A 12 -11.40 9.43 13.61
N ARG A 13 -12.44 9.10 12.83
CA ARG A 13 -12.97 7.74 12.61
C ARG A 13 -12.84 7.36 11.13
N ALA A 14 -11.70 7.64 10.51
CA ALA A 14 -11.49 7.36 9.10
C ALA A 14 -11.41 5.84 8.85
N TYR A 15 -12.10 5.38 7.81
CA TYR A 15 -11.87 4.07 7.22
C TYR A 15 -10.74 4.17 6.19
N ALA A 16 -10.06 3.05 5.95
CA ALA A 16 -9.09 2.98 4.86
C ALA A 16 -9.81 3.11 3.52
N SER A 17 -9.41 4.06 2.69
CA SER A 17 -9.95 4.23 1.34
C SER A 17 -9.48 3.15 0.37
N TRP A 18 -8.39 2.45 0.71
CA TRP A 18 -7.79 1.40 -0.11
C TRP A 18 -6.95 0.46 0.77
N ALA A 19 -6.88 -0.81 0.39
CA ALA A 19 -6.00 -1.81 1.00
C ALA A 19 -5.59 -2.85 -0.06
N LEU A 20 -4.39 -3.40 0.10
CA LEU A 20 -3.89 -4.54 -0.66
C LEU A 20 -3.48 -5.63 0.33
N ALA A 21 -3.81 -6.88 -0.01
CA ALA A 21 -3.38 -8.05 0.73
C ALA A 21 -2.55 -8.94 -0.20
N GLU A 22 -1.37 -9.31 0.27
CA GLU A 22 -0.48 -10.25 -0.42
C GLU A 22 -0.40 -11.55 0.38
N LYS A 23 -0.42 -12.68 -0.32
CA LYS A 23 -0.23 -14.02 0.25
C LYS A 23 0.73 -14.77 -0.65
N GLY A 24 1.79 -15.33 -0.05
CA GLY A 24 2.80 -16.09 -0.77
C GLY A 24 3.77 -16.78 0.17
N THR A 25 4.65 -17.58 -0.40
CA THR A 25 5.77 -18.25 0.30
C THR A 25 7.04 -17.41 0.30
N ASP A 26 7.06 -16.35 -0.51
CA ASP A 26 8.18 -15.43 -0.63
C ASP A 26 8.40 -14.61 0.64
N GLN A 27 9.61 -14.08 0.78
CA GLN A 27 9.94 -13.19 1.88
C GLN A 27 9.03 -11.95 1.87
N PRO A 28 8.47 -11.53 3.03
CA PRO A 28 7.68 -10.31 3.11
C PRO A 28 8.45 -9.11 2.59
N ARG A 29 7.82 -8.33 1.72
CA ARG A 29 8.39 -7.13 1.11
C ARG A 29 7.64 -5.89 1.56
N SER A 30 8.38 -4.79 1.71
CA SER A 30 7.80 -3.48 2.00
C SER A 30 7.58 -2.70 0.71
N LEU A 31 6.41 -2.09 0.56
CA LEU A 31 6.11 -1.17 -0.54
C LEU A 31 6.32 0.30 -0.17
N ALA A 32 6.92 0.59 1.00
CA ALA A 32 7.15 1.97 1.48
C ALA A 32 7.98 2.82 0.51
N ALA A 33 8.85 2.19 -0.29
CA ALA A 33 9.67 2.87 -1.29
C ALA A 33 8.85 3.60 -2.37
N ALA A 34 7.57 3.22 -2.58
CA ALA A 34 6.65 3.91 -3.49
C ALA A 34 6.41 5.38 -3.08
N PHE A 35 6.78 5.76 -1.85
CA PHE A 35 6.54 7.07 -1.25
C PHE A 35 7.83 7.76 -0.77
N TYR A 36 9.01 7.30 -1.16
CA TYR A 36 10.26 8.01 -0.86
C TYR A 36 10.29 9.40 -1.51
N GLU A 37 9.79 9.49 -2.74
CA GLU A 37 9.42 10.77 -3.33
C GLU A 37 8.03 11.15 -2.80
N PRO A 38 7.86 12.33 -2.17
CA PRO A 38 6.56 12.76 -1.67
C PRO A 38 5.50 12.85 -2.78
N ILE A 39 4.24 12.69 -2.38
CA ILE A 39 3.09 12.93 -3.26
C ILE A 39 2.65 14.38 -3.06
N ASN A 40 2.63 15.14 -4.15
CA ASN A 40 2.22 16.54 -4.17
C ASN A 40 0.91 16.71 -4.94
N GLY A 41 0.20 17.83 -4.70
CA GLY A 41 -1.06 18.16 -5.37
C GLY A 41 -2.32 17.72 -4.62
N THR A 42 -3.47 17.85 -5.28
CA THR A 42 -4.79 17.62 -4.68
C THR A 42 -5.30 16.18 -4.85
N ASP A 43 -4.86 15.47 -5.89
CA ASP A 43 -5.29 14.09 -6.18
C ASP A 43 -4.36 13.03 -5.54
N GLN A 44 -4.17 13.15 -4.22
CA GLN A 44 -3.18 12.35 -3.51
C GLN A 44 -3.57 10.87 -3.42
N LEU A 45 -4.86 10.55 -3.28
CA LEU A 45 -5.32 9.18 -3.16
C LEU A 45 -5.06 8.39 -4.44
N ASN A 46 -5.45 8.92 -5.61
CA ASN A 46 -5.21 8.22 -6.88
C ASN A 46 -3.71 8.13 -7.18
N ALA A 47 -2.94 9.19 -6.90
CA ALA A 47 -1.49 9.16 -7.04
C ALA A 47 -0.85 8.09 -6.15
N ALA A 48 -1.32 7.95 -4.90
CA ALA A 48 -0.81 6.95 -3.96
C ALA A 48 -1.12 5.52 -4.42
N VAL A 49 -2.36 5.24 -4.81
CA VAL A 49 -2.78 3.93 -5.33
C VAL A 49 -1.96 3.57 -6.57
N LYS A 50 -1.79 4.51 -7.51
CA LYS A 50 -1.00 4.27 -8.72
C LYS A 50 0.46 3.92 -8.41
N ARG A 51 1.11 4.67 -7.50
CA ARG A 51 2.53 4.44 -7.16
C ARG A 51 2.75 3.11 -6.45
N ILE A 52 1.91 2.78 -5.47
CA ILE A 52 2.06 1.53 -4.71
C ILE A 52 1.78 0.30 -5.59
N THR A 53 0.79 0.37 -6.49
CA THR A 53 0.49 -0.69 -7.46
C THR A 53 1.64 -0.87 -8.46
N ALA A 54 2.20 0.23 -9.00
CA ALA A 54 3.31 0.14 -9.94
C ALA A 54 4.56 -0.49 -9.30
N LEU A 55 4.92 -0.10 -8.06
CA LEU A 55 6.04 -0.74 -7.36
C LEU A 55 5.77 -2.23 -7.13
N HIS A 56 4.55 -2.58 -6.70
CA HIS A 56 4.14 -3.97 -6.51
C HIS A 56 4.29 -4.81 -7.80
N GLU A 57 3.82 -4.29 -8.93
CA GLU A 57 3.94 -4.96 -10.24
C GLU A 57 5.39 -5.10 -10.68
N ASN A 58 6.21 -4.05 -10.55
CA ASN A 58 7.63 -4.10 -10.87
C ASN A 58 8.39 -5.13 -10.01
N MET A 59 8.07 -5.21 -8.72
CA MET A 59 8.65 -6.24 -7.85
C MET A 59 8.24 -7.65 -8.28
N ASN A 60 6.99 -7.84 -8.68
CA ASN A 60 6.54 -9.13 -9.22
C ASN A 60 7.28 -9.49 -10.51
N GLU A 61 7.52 -8.52 -11.40
CA GLU A 61 8.23 -8.77 -12.65
C GLU A 61 9.71 -9.13 -12.41
N VAL A 62 10.41 -8.37 -11.56
CA VAL A 62 11.85 -8.55 -11.31
C VAL A 62 12.14 -9.76 -10.42
N TYR A 63 11.30 -10.00 -9.40
CA TYR A 63 11.50 -11.08 -8.43
C TYR A 63 10.63 -12.31 -8.71
N ALA A 64 10.03 -12.44 -9.89
CA ALA A 64 9.40 -13.69 -10.32
C ALA A 64 10.46 -14.81 -10.43
N THR A 65 10.81 -15.41 -9.30
CA THR A 65 11.68 -16.59 -9.22
C THR A 65 11.02 -17.57 -8.25
N GLY A 66 10.18 -18.43 -8.82
CA GLY A 66 9.74 -19.71 -8.26
C GLY A 66 9.05 -19.68 -6.89
N ASP A 67 7.77 -19.33 -6.83
CA ASP A 67 6.70 -20.21 -6.34
C ASP A 67 5.35 -19.51 -6.13
N GLY A 68 4.29 -20.08 -6.72
CA GLY A 68 3.02 -20.31 -6.03
C GLY A 68 2.07 -19.15 -5.67
N VAL A 69 2.30 -17.90 -6.08
CA VAL A 69 1.31 -16.83 -5.80
C VAL A 69 0.10 -16.96 -6.74
N GLN A 70 -0.89 -17.72 -6.29
CA GLN A 70 -2.21 -17.81 -6.91
C GLN A 70 -2.86 -16.42 -6.86
N LYS A 71 -3.07 -15.81 -8.04
CA LYS A 71 -3.95 -14.64 -8.18
C LYS A 71 -5.31 -14.97 -7.54
N LEU A 72 -5.70 -14.18 -6.54
CA LEU A 72 -7.08 -14.10 -6.05
C LEU A 72 -7.95 -13.33 -7.06
#